data_AF-A0A957E645-F1
#
_entry.id   AF-A0A957E645-F1
#
_cell.length_a   1.000
_cell.length_b   1.000
_cell.length_c   1.000
_cell.angle_alpha   90.00
_cell.angle_beta   90.00
_cell.angle_gamma   90.00
#
_symmetry.space_group_name_H-M   'P 1'
#
loop_
_entity.id
_entity.type
_entity.pdbx_description
1 polymer ?
#
loop_
_entity_poly.entity_id
_entity_poly.type
_entity_poly.pdbx_seq_one_letter_code
_entity_poly.pdbx_strand_id
1 'polypeptide(L)' 'ALSFEYIPAALDVALACVDRLQALGDYRYNHAPGETHRLRASQWLTPEEISQFLRQRTLQDGSGDIYARRV' A
#
# COMPACT_ATOMS: atom_id res chain seq x y z
N ALA A 1 1.73 10.47 9.44
CA ALA A 1 1.77 9.44 8.38
C ALA A 1 2.28 8.14 8.99
N LEU A 2 1.90 7.00 8.45
CA LEU A 2 2.34 5.68 8.88
C LEU A 2 2.66 4.83 7.64
N SER A 3 3.34 3.70 7.83
CA SER A 3 3.55 2.71 6.79
C SER A 3 3.24 1.30 7.29
N PHE A 4 3.01 0.39 6.36
CA PHE A 4 2.92 -1.05 6.61
C PHE A 4 3.50 -1.80 5.41
N GLU A 5 4.06 -2.98 5.67
CA GLU A 5 4.66 -3.81 4.64
C GLU A 5 3.58 -4.57 3.84
N TYR A 6 3.82 -4.76 2.55
CA TYR A 6 3.14 -5.76 1.74
C TYR A 6 4.12 -6.84 1.33
N ILE A 7 3.72 -8.10 1.52
CA ILE A 7 4.48 -9.28 1.10
C ILE A 7 3.59 -10.03 0.09
N PRO A 8 4.09 -10.42 -1.10
CA PRO A 8 3.29 -11.10 -2.11
C PRO A 8 2.55 -12.36 -1.61
N ALA A 9 3.12 -13.06 -0.63
CA ALA A 9 2.51 -14.23 0.00
C ALA A 9 1.37 -13.91 0.98
N ALA A 10 1.16 -12.62 1.33
CA ALA A 10 0.21 -12.15 2.35
C ALA A 10 -0.46 -10.82 1.93
N LEU A 11 -0.85 -10.69 0.65
CA LEU A 11 -1.47 -9.47 0.13
C LEU A 11 -2.84 -9.19 0.76
N ASP A 12 -3.53 -10.21 1.24
CA ASP A 12 -4.77 -10.11 1.99
C ASP A 12 -4.61 -9.29 3.28
N VAL A 13 -3.47 -9.45 3.98
CA VAL A 13 -3.15 -8.66 5.18
C VAL A 13 -2.93 -7.19 4.81
N ALA A 14 -2.20 -6.91 3.73
CA ALA A 14 -1.98 -5.54 3.25
C ALA A 14 -3.30 -4.86 2.82
N LEU A 15 -4.20 -5.61 2.17
CA LEU A 15 -5.55 -5.13 1.83
C LEU A 15 -6.38 -4.85 3.08
N ALA A 16 -6.35 -5.72 4.08
CA ALA A 16 -7.04 -5.51 5.35
C ALA A 16 -6.51 -4.25 6.09
N CYS A 17 -5.22 -3.93 5.97
CA CYS A 17 -4.68 -2.68 6.49
C CYS A 17 -5.28 -1.45 5.78
N VAL A 18 -5.46 -1.49 4.46
CA VAL A 18 -6.14 -0.42 3.71
C VAL A 18 -7.57 -0.24 4.21
N ASP A 19 -8.34 -1.32 4.31
CA ASP A 19 -9.71 -1.30 4.80
C ASP A 19 -9.80 -0.75 6.23
N ARG A 20 -8.88 -1.17 7.11
CA ARG A 20 -8.82 -0.71 8.49
C ARG A 20 -8.56 0.80 8.59
N LEU A 21 -7.69 1.34 7.73
CA LEU A 21 -7.39 2.76 7.69
C LEU A 21 -8.56 3.57 7.15
N GLN A 22 -9.28 3.07 6.15
CA GLN A 22 -10.51 3.70 5.67
C GLN A 22 -11.59 3.79 6.75
N ALA A 23 -11.69 2.78 7.60
CA ALA A 23 -12.59 2.83 8.76
C ALA A 23 -12.14 3.85 9.84
N LEU A 24 -10.90 4.31 9.82
CA LEU A 24 -10.35 5.29 10.78
C LEU A 24 -10.38 6.73 10.25
N GLY A 25 -10.61 6.92 8.95
CA GLY A 25 -10.72 8.24 8.32
C GLY A 25 -10.23 8.23 6.88
N ASP A 26 -10.13 9.43 6.31
CA ASP A 26 -9.71 9.59 4.93
C ASP A 26 -8.19 9.52 4.80
N TYR A 27 -7.71 8.51 4.10
CA TYR A 27 -6.30 8.30 3.82
C TYR A 27 -6.01 8.29 2.32
N ARG A 28 -4.81 8.76 1.98
CA ARG A 28 -4.19 8.60 0.67
C ARG A 28 -2.89 7.82 0.79
N TYR A 29 -2.52 7.13 -0.27
CA TYR A 29 -1.47 6.11 -0.24
C TYR A 29 -0.34 6.36 -1.23
N ASN A 30 0.83 5.79 -0.96
CA ASN A 30 1.94 5.68 -1.90
C ASN A 30 2.71 4.40 -1.57
N HIS A 31 3.64 3.97 -2.41
CA HIS A 31 4.38 2.74 -2.19
C HIS A 31 5.87 2.87 -2.50
N ALA A 32 6.68 2.10 -1.78
CA ALA A 32 8.11 1.94 -2.01
C ALA A 32 8.41 0.43 -2.19
N PRO A 33 8.75 -0.04 -3.41
CA PRO A 33 9.06 -1.45 -3.65
C PRO A 33 10.45 -1.80 -3.10
N GLY A 34 10.57 -2.97 -2.47
CA GLY A 34 11.77 -3.44 -1.80
C GLY A 34 12.35 -2.40 -0.83
N GLU A 35 13.67 -2.43 -0.66
CA GLU A 35 14.39 -1.48 0.20
C GLU A 35 14.77 -0.20 -0.54
N THR A 36 13.97 0.25 -1.51
CA THR A 36 14.31 1.44 -2.32
C THR A 36 14.21 2.73 -1.54
N HIS A 37 13.41 2.75 -0.45
CA HIS A 37 13.09 3.94 0.36
C HIS A 37 12.61 5.14 -0.47
N ARG A 38 12.03 4.89 -1.66
CA ARG A 38 11.54 5.92 -2.57
C ARG A 38 10.09 5.66 -2.93
N LEU A 39 9.26 6.67 -2.70
CA LEU A 39 7.86 6.67 -3.16
C LEU A 39 7.80 6.66 -4.69
N ARG A 40 7.02 5.74 -5.26
CA ARG A 40 6.96 5.53 -6.71
C ARG A 40 5.82 6.25 -7.39
N ALA A 41 4.68 6.46 -6.72
CA ALA A 41 3.56 7.16 -7.33
C ALA A 41 3.81 8.68 -7.30
N SER A 42 3.70 9.34 -8.46
CA SER A 42 3.87 10.80 -8.59
C SER A 42 2.79 11.58 -7.84
N GLN A 43 1.63 10.96 -7.64
CA GLN A 43 0.52 11.48 -6.83
C GLN A 43 0.15 10.45 -5.78
N TRP A 44 -0.42 10.91 -4.67
CA TRP A 44 -0.93 10.02 -3.64
C TRP A 44 -2.24 9.37 -4.11
N LEU A 45 -2.25 8.04 -4.06
CA LEU A 45 -3.29 7.16 -4.57
C LEU A 45 -4.52 7.13 -3.67
N THR A 46 -5.69 6.89 -4.28
CA THR A 46 -6.93 6.56 -3.56
C THR A 46 -6.83 5.17 -2.91
N PRO A 47 -7.75 4.83 -2.00
CA PRO A 47 -7.86 3.49 -1.42
C PRO A 47 -8.09 2.41 -2.49
N GLU A 48 -8.88 2.73 -3.53
CA GLU A 48 -9.19 1.81 -4.63
C GLU A 48 -7.94 1.55 -5.49
N GLU A 49 -7.21 2.62 -5.83
CA GLU A 49 -5.99 2.54 -6.64
C GLU A 49 -4.90 1.71 -5.94
N ILE A 50 -4.67 1.93 -4.63
CA ILE A 50 -3.67 1.14 -3.89
C ILE A 50 -4.11 -0.31 -3.71
N SER A 51 -5.42 -0.55 -3.53
CA SER A 51 -5.95 -1.92 -3.43
C SER A 51 -5.81 -2.66 -4.75
N GLN A 52 -6.04 -1.98 -5.89
CA GLN A 52 -5.80 -2.55 -7.21
C GLN A 52 -4.31 -2.86 -7.43
N PHE A 53 -3.41 -1.95 -7.02
CA PHE A 53 -1.97 -2.18 -7.07
C PHE A 53 -1.56 -3.45 -6.31
N LEU A 54 -2.11 -3.66 -5.11
CA LEU A 54 -1.85 -4.85 -4.28
C LEU A 54 -2.41 -6.12 -4.94
N ARG A 55 -3.64 -6.09 -5.46
CA ARG A 55 -4.28 -7.25 -6.11
C ARG A 55 -3.58 -7.70 -7.41
N GLN A 56 -2.83 -6.82 -8.05
CA GLN A 56 -2.06 -7.12 -9.26
C GLN A 56 -0.68 -7.73 -8.97
N ARG A 57 -0.27 -7.82 -7.69
CA ARG A 57 0.99 -8.46 -7.32
C ARG A 57 0.88 -9.99 -7.41
N THR A 58 2.00 -10.61 -7.75
CA THR A 58 2.20 -12.06 -7.87
C THR A 58 3.33 -12.49 -6.96
N LEU A 59 3.46 -13.80 -6.69
CA LEU A 59 4.56 -14.33 -5.87
C LEU A 59 5.97 -14.07 -6.46
N GLN A 60 6.06 -13.72 -7.75
CA GLN A 60 7.33 -13.35 -8.38
C GLN A 60 7.69 -11.87 -8.20
N ASP A 61 6.71 -11.04 -7.79
CA ASP A 61 6.99 -9.66 -7.40
C ASP A 61 7.76 -9.62 -6.07
N GLY A 62 8.47 -8.52 -5.82
CA GLY A 62 9.09 -8.26 -4.52
C GLY A 62 8.10 -7.69 -3.50
N SER A 63 8.46 -7.77 -2.22
CA SER A 63 7.78 -7.02 -1.14
C SER A 63 8.05 -5.52 -1.22
N GLY A 64 7.46 -4.75 -0.32
CA GLY A 64 7.75 -3.34 -0.13
C GLY A 64 6.83 -2.71 0.91
N ASP A 65 6.86 -1.39 1.00
CA ASP A 65 6.06 -0.63 1.95
C ASP A 65 4.93 0.13 1.25
N ILE A 66 3.77 0.15 1.89
CA ILE A 66 2.70 1.10 1.63
C ILE A 66 2.77 2.22 2.67
N TYR A 67 2.84 3.45 2.21
CA TYR A 67 2.76 4.65 3.04
C TYR A 67 1.33 5.19 3.00
N ALA A 68 0.80 5.56 4.16
CA ALA A 68 -0.51 6.17 4.31
C ALA A 68 -0.39 7.53 5.01
N ARG A 69 -1.02 8.54 4.43
CA ARG A 69 -1.20 9.86 5.05
C ARG A 69 -2.68 10.17 5.19
N ARG A 70 -3.07 10.71 6.34
CA ARG A 70 -4.41 11.25 6.53
C ARG A 70 -4.55 12.52 5.70
N VAL A 71 -5.69 12.73 5.08
CA VAL A 71 -6.03 13.96 4.35
C VAL A 71 -6.23 15.11 5.33
#